data_AF-B9W4A0-F1
#
_entry.id   AF-B9W4A0-F1
#
_cell.length_a   1.000
_cell.length_b   1.000
_cell.length_c   1.000
_cell.angle_alpha   90.00
_cell.angle_beta   90.00
_cell.angle_gamma   90.00
#
_symmetry.space_group_name_H-M   'P 1'
#
loop_
_entity.id
_entity.type
_entity.pdbx_description
1 polymer ?
#
loop_
_entity_poly.entity_id
_entity_poly.type
_entity_poly.pdbx_seq_one_letter_code
_entity_poly.pdbx_strand_id
1 'polypeptide(L)'
;MSDREILFHENLMKCRSSTVNTRHAHLKKLQSMNIDINNLNNDNIVDILRQLQTTSNKNGRKLTPSYMNIIYSTLRRWNPSLTVKISKLGFSRRGRLVIDNPMNSIEIIGLKELIITIFRYAVTFKAVNYLRVPSRATIDTAIAMILILITNLSFNQLVKLRVRDLKTIAHDNSISITIKSGNSAVKVKKMANLYNPLFICVVNMVLSREEFMKRNFINNVDVKYNRVNIYDYNDEDEDYCDRINVNKIDDDDVRVISCKKDSINKTIHELYMRFHKKKSTISLGITLIEKMKKIKKIKDDLIDTEKILSLLSETNDDKEESESSNAMDI
;
A
#
# COMPACT_ATOMS: atom_id res chain seq x y z
N MET A 1 19.13 21.17 -16.03
CA MET A 1 18.62 21.26 -14.65
C MET A 1 19.73 20.93 -13.66
N SER A 2 19.84 21.71 -12.58
CA SER A 2 20.76 21.46 -11.46
C SER A 2 20.18 20.50 -10.40
N ASP A 3 21.04 19.94 -9.55
CA ASP A 3 20.62 19.10 -8.41
C ASP A 3 19.61 19.81 -7.48
N ARG A 4 19.76 21.12 -7.29
CA ARG A 4 18.86 21.94 -6.47
C ARG A 4 17.45 22.04 -7.06
N GLU A 5 17.32 22.18 -8.37
CA GLU A 5 16.02 22.29 -9.05
C GLU A 5 15.24 20.97 -8.99
N ILE A 6 15.93 19.83 -9.06
CA ILE A 6 15.31 18.51 -8.95
C ILE A 6 14.88 18.26 -7.50
N LEU A 7 15.72 18.56 -6.50
CA LEU A 7 15.36 18.40 -5.10
C LEU A 7 14.12 19.26 -4.74
N PHE A 8 14.10 20.50 -5.22
CA PHE A 8 12.96 21.41 -5.04
C PHE A 8 11.69 20.84 -5.69
N HIS A 9 11.76 20.40 -6.95
CA HIS A 9 10.61 19.87 -7.69
C HIS A 9 10.11 18.52 -7.15
N GLU A 10 10.98 17.71 -6.54
CA GLU A 10 10.64 16.41 -5.95
C GLU A 10 10.09 16.51 -4.53
N ASN A 11 10.59 17.46 -3.74
CA ASN A 11 10.04 17.82 -2.44
C ASN A 11 8.63 18.42 -2.58
N LEU A 12 8.42 19.29 -3.57
CA LEU A 12 7.08 19.81 -3.94
C LEU A 12 6.09 18.68 -4.28
N MET A 13 6.59 17.57 -4.84
CA MET A 13 5.79 16.44 -5.33
C MET A 13 5.63 15.30 -4.30
N LYS A 14 6.11 15.46 -3.06
CA LYS A 14 6.04 14.45 -1.97
C LYS A 14 6.47 13.03 -2.42
N CYS A 15 7.56 12.91 -3.17
CA CYS A 15 8.07 11.60 -3.60
C CYS A 15 8.70 10.82 -2.43
N ARG A 16 8.59 9.47 -2.43
CA ARG A 16 9.29 8.61 -1.44
C ARG A 16 10.80 8.81 -1.54
N SER A 17 11.54 8.78 -0.43
CA SER A 17 13.00 8.94 -0.41
C SER A 17 13.73 7.95 -1.33
N SER A 18 13.26 6.70 -1.42
CA SER A 18 13.81 5.71 -2.36
C SER A 18 13.65 6.11 -3.83
N THR A 19 12.53 6.79 -4.15
CA THR A 19 12.26 7.29 -5.50
C THR A 19 13.17 8.49 -5.82
N VAL A 20 13.34 9.41 -4.87
CA VAL A 20 14.26 10.54 -4.98
C VAL A 20 15.69 10.04 -5.22
N ASN A 21 16.17 9.12 -4.38
CA ASN A 21 17.51 8.53 -4.50
C ASN A 21 17.72 7.83 -5.86
N THR A 22 16.71 7.08 -6.32
CA THR A 22 16.77 6.39 -7.62
C THR A 22 16.91 7.38 -8.76
N ARG A 23 16.14 8.47 -8.74
CA ARG A 23 16.17 9.48 -9.79
C ARG A 23 17.45 10.29 -9.75
N HIS A 24 17.91 10.70 -8.58
CA HIS A 24 19.20 11.36 -8.42
C HIS A 24 20.36 10.49 -8.94
N ALA A 25 20.30 9.17 -8.74
CA ALA A 25 21.25 8.24 -9.36
C ALA A 25 21.18 8.22 -10.90
N HIS A 26 19.98 8.34 -11.49
CA HIS A 26 19.83 8.48 -12.94
C HIS A 26 20.43 9.80 -13.46
N LEU A 27 20.20 10.92 -12.75
CA LEU A 27 20.76 12.21 -13.11
C LEU A 27 22.29 12.17 -13.14
N LYS A 28 22.91 11.68 -12.06
CA LYS A 28 24.36 11.54 -11.98
C LYS A 28 24.93 10.72 -13.13
N LYS A 29 24.21 9.67 -13.54
CA LYS A 29 24.61 8.84 -14.68
C LYS A 29 24.52 9.60 -16.01
N LEU A 30 23.47 10.39 -16.23
CA LEU A 30 23.33 11.23 -17.43
C LEU A 30 24.43 12.30 -17.48
N GLN A 31 24.69 12.97 -16.35
CA GLN A 31 25.75 13.98 -16.23
C GLN A 31 27.13 13.38 -16.49
N SER A 32 27.42 12.17 -16.00
CA SER A 32 28.70 11.49 -16.28
C SER A 32 28.93 11.18 -17.76
N MET A 33 27.86 11.18 -18.56
CA MET A 33 27.91 10.96 -20.01
C MET A 33 27.75 12.26 -20.80
N ASN A 34 27.77 13.41 -20.11
CA ASN A 34 27.56 14.73 -20.69
C ASN A 34 26.24 14.88 -21.47
N ILE A 35 25.18 14.20 -21.00
CA ILE A 35 23.85 14.26 -21.60
C ILE A 35 23.04 15.35 -20.90
N ASP A 36 22.68 16.40 -21.65
CA ASP A 36 21.72 17.40 -21.18
C ASP A 36 20.28 16.95 -21.42
N ILE A 37 19.50 16.87 -20.34
CA ILE A 37 18.08 16.48 -20.35
C ILE A 37 17.24 17.43 -21.21
N ASN A 38 17.58 18.72 -21.23
CA ASN A 38 16.81 19.73 -21.95
C ASN A 38 16.92 19.59 -23.47
N ASN A 39 18.01 18.98 -23.96
CA ASN A 39 18.24 18.75 -25.39
C ASN A 39 17.64 17.42 -25.87
N LEU A 40 17.01 16.64 -24.99
CA LEU A 40 16.36 15.39 -25.38
C LEU A 40 15.03 15.66 -26.07
N ASN A 41 14.78 14.97 -27.17
CA ASN A 41 13.53 15.00 -27.92
C ASN A 41 13.20 13.59 -28.45
N ASN A 42 12.07 13.42 -29.13
CA ASN A 42 11.65 12.09 -29.59
C ASN A 42 12.58 11.49 -30.67
N ASP A 43 13.37 12.32 -31.36
CA ASP A 43 14.24 11.88 -32.45
C ASP A 43 15.57 11.33 -31.92
N ASN A 44 16.15 11.98 -30.91
CA ASN A 44 17.46 11.58 -30.35
C ASN A 44 17.38 10.59 -29.17
N ILE A 45 16.22 10.47 -28.53
CA ILE A 45 16.11 9.73 -27.27
C ILE A 45 16.38 8.23 -27.41
N VAL A 46 16.14 7.64 -28.58
CA VAL A 46 16.44 6.22 -28.83
C VAL A 46 17.93 5.97 -28.72
N ASP A 47 18.74 6.80 -29.37
CA ASP A 47 20.19 6.64 -29.43
C ASP A 47 20.81 6.88 -28.05
N ILE A 48 20.33 7.90 -27.34
CA ILE A 48 20.73 8.18 -25.96
C ILE A 48 20.41 6.99 -25.04
N LEU A 49 19.22 6.40 -25.15
CA LEU A 49 18.88 5.21 -24.37
C LEU A 49 19.74 4.00 -24.75
N ARG A 50 20.07 3.82 -26.03
CA ARG A 50 20.97 2.73 -26.47
C ARG A 50 22.40 2.94 -25.96
N GLN A 51 22.90 4.17 -25.98
CA GLN A 51 24.20 4.54 -25.43
C GLN A 51 24.24 4.31 -23.91
N LEU A 52 23.21 4.71 -23.19
CA LEU A 52 23.06 4.41 -21.76
C LEU A 52 23.03 2.90 -21.49
N GLN A 53 22.38 2.13 -22.37
CA GLN A 53 22.28 0.68 -22.22
C GLN A 53 23.64 -0.02 -22.38
N THR A 54 24.47 0.47 -23.29
CA THR A 54 25.83 -0.05 -23.54
C THR A 54 26.85 0.46 -22.52
N THR A 55 26.57 1.59 -21.85
CA THR A 55 27.40 2.12 -20.77
C THR A 55 27.32 1.21 -19.54
N SER A 56 28.29 0.32 -19.49
CA SER A 56 28.44 -0.78 -18.52
C SER A 56 28.17 -0.37 -17.07
N ASN A 57 27.60 -1.28 -16.28
CA ASN A 57 27.73 -1.23 -14.82
C ASN A 57 29.19 -1.48 -14.40
N LYS A 58 29.53 -1.33 -13.11
CA LYS A 58 30.88 -1.65 -12.57
C LYS A 58 31.43 -3.04 -12.97
N ASN A 59 30.57 -3.94 -13.48
CA ASN A 59 30.88 -5.34 -13.79
C ASN A 59 30.78 -5.70 -15.30
N GLY A 60 30.94 -4.76 -16.23
CA GLY A 60 30.94 -5.06 -17.68
C GLY A 60 29.57 -5.32 -18.33
N ARG A 61 28.48 -5.44 -17.55
CA ARG A 61 27.16 -5.85 -18.05
C ARG A 61 26.32 -4.67 -18.56
N LYS A 62 25.67 -4.88 -19.72
CA LYS A 62 24.67 -3.96 -20.29
C LYS A 62 23.46 -3.81 -19.36
N LEU A 63 22.85 -2.63 -19.37
CA LEU A 63 21.63 -2.39 -18.60
C LEU A 63 20.44 -3.17 -19.21
N THR A 64 19.57 -3.67 -18.32
CA THR A 64 18.39 -4.41 -18.77
C THR A 64 17.38 -3.46 -19.44
N PRO A 65 16.58 -3.92 -20.43
CA PRO A 65 15.50 -3.11 -21.01
C PRO A 65 14.51 -2.58 -19.96
N SER A 66 14.28 -3.36 -18.88
CA SER A 66 13.43 -2.91 -17.77
C SER A 66 14.03 -1.75 -17.00
N TYR A 67 15.36 -1.70 -16.83
CA TYR A 67 16.01 -0.58 -16.16
C TYR A 67 16.03 0.67 -17.05
N MET A 68 16.24 0.49 -18.36
CA MET A 68 16.08 1.56 -19.36
C MET A 68 14.68 2.18 -19.32
N ASN A 69 13.66 1.37 -19.07
CA ASN A 69 12.30 1.85 -18.86
C ASN A 69 12.15 2.79 -17.66
N ILE A 70 12.84 2.49 -16.55
CA ILE A 70 12.81 3.32 -15.34
C ILE A 70 13.57 4.63 -15.59
N ILE A 71 14.71 4.60 -16.27
CA ILE A 71 15.46 5.80 -16.66
C ILE A 71 14.59 6.69 -17.55
N TYR A 72 14.01 6.15 -18.61
CA TYR A 72 13.14 6.93 -19.51
C TYR A 72 11.91 7.53 -18.81
N SER A 73 11.31 6.80 -17.87
CA SER A 73 10.22 7.33 -17.03
C SER A 73 10.66 8.53 -16.19
N THR A 74 11.92 8.55 -15.77
CA THR A 74 12.54 9.70 -15.08
C THR A 74 12.76 10.86 -16.06
N LEU A 75 13.34 10.58 -17.23
CA LEU A 75 13.60 11.58 -18.28
C LEU A 75 12.31 12.28 -18.73
N ARG A 76 11.25 11.52 -19.03
CA ARG A 76 9.95 12.06 -19.43
C ARG A 76 9.29 12.93 -18.36
N ARG A 77 9.63 12.70 -17.09
CA ARG A 77 9.14 13.53 -15.99
C ARG A 77 9.88 14.87 -15.93
N TRP A 78 11.19 14.87 -16.19
CA TRP A 78 12.00 16.09 -16.19
C TRP A 78 11.92 16.88 -17.50
N ASN A 79 11.67 16.20 -18.61
CA ASN A 79 11.46 16.80 -19.92
C ASN A 79 10.13 16.30 -20.53
N PRO A 80 9.04 17.07 -20.34
CA PRO A 80 7.71 16.72 -20.85
C PRO A 80 7.59 16.66 -22.38
N SER A 81 8.57 17.17 -23.15
CA SER A 81 8.57 17.08 -24.62
C SER A 81 8.71 15.63 -25.13
N LEU A 82 9.17 14.71 -24.27
CA LEU A 82 9.23 13.28 -24.55
C LEU A 82 7.83 12.65 -24.45
N THR A 83 7.18 12.46 -25.60
CA THR A 83 5.78 11.99 -25.66
C THR A 83 5.64 10.54 -26.09
N VAL A 84 6.66 9.97 -26.75
CA VAL A 84 6.60 8.61 -27.29
C VAL A 84 6.61 7.57 -26.16
N LYS A 85 5.89 6.46 -26.34
CA LYS A 85 5.95 5.33 -25.39
C LYS A 85 7.25 4.57 -25.58
N ILE A 86 7.95 4.24 -24.49
CA ILE A 86 9.24 3.54 -24.57
C ILE A 86 9.19 2.16 -25.26
N SER A 87 8.02 1.50 -25.27
CA SER A 87 7.82 0.26 -26.01
C SER A 87 7.97 0.46 -27.53
N LYS A 88 7.61 1.64 -28.04
CA LYS A 88 7.83 2.01 -29.46
C LYS A 88 9.31 2.31 -29.76
N LEU A 89 10.12 2.55 -28.72
CA LEU A 89 11.55 2.82 -28.82
C LEU A 89 12.40 1.54 -28.74
N GLY A 90 11.78 0.35 -28.74
CA GLY A 90 12.48 -0.94 -28.67
C GLY A 90 12.82 -1.43 -27.25
N PHE A 91 12.44 -0.69 -26.20
CA PHE A 91 12.68 -1.08 -24.81
C PHE A 91 11.41 -1.62 -24.14
N SER A 92 10.89 -2.71 -24.71
CA SER A 92 9.73 -3.42 -24.16
C SER A 92 10.02 -3.97 -22.76
N ARG A 93 9.09 -3.80 -21.81
CA ARG A 93 9.17 -4.57 -20.57
C ARG A 93 8.95 -6.03 -20.93
N ARG A 94 9.87 -6.92 -20.54
CA ARG A 94 9.47 -8.32 -20.35
C ARG A 94 8.36 -8.31 -19.31
N GLY A 95 7.15 -8.69 -19.71
CA GLY A 95 6.08 -8.95 -18.76
C GLY A 95 6.59 -9.97 -17.77
N ARG A 96 6.30 -9.78 -16.47
CA ARG A 96 6.44 -10.91 -15.54
C ARG A 96 5.49 -11.99 -16.03
N LEU A 97 5.92 -13.24 -16.00
CA LEU A 97 5.09 -14.38 -16.41
C LEU A 97 3.77 -14.29 -15.64
N VAL A 98 2.67 -14.21 -16.38
CA VAL A 98 1.33 -14.38 -15.84
C VAL A 98 1.16 -15.88 -15.73
N ILE A 99 1.28 -16.43 -14.53
CA ILE A 99 1.10 -17.87 -14.33
C ILE A 99 -0.39 -18.18 -14.48
N ASP A 100 -0.74 -19.09 -15.39
CA ASP A 100 -2.11 -19.55 -15.60
C ASP A 100 -2.61 -20.43 -14.45
N ASN A 101 -1.71 -21.09 -13.71
CA ASN A 101 -2.04 -21.84 -12.50
C ASN A 101 -1.14 -21.46 -11.29
N PRO A 102 -1.52 -20.45 -10.49
CA PRO A 102 -0.71 -19.91 -9.39
C PRO A 102 -0.57 -20.86 -8.18
N MET A 103 -1.39 -21.90 -8.07
CA MET A 103 -1.66 -22.59 -6.80
C MET A 103 -0.46 -23.22 -6.07
N ASN A 104 0.61 -23.60 -6.78
CA ASN A 104 1.79 -24.27 -6.19
C ASN A 104 3.07 -23.42 -6.27
N SER A 105 2.97 -22.14 -6.59
CA SER A 105 4.12 -21.23 -6.59
C SER A 105 4.48 -20.86 -5.16
N ILE A 106 5.78 -20.94 -4.83
CA ILE A 106 6.30 -20.50 -3.51
C ILE A 106 5.96 -19.04 -3.24
N GLU A 107 5.80 -18.22 -4.28
CA GLU A 107 5.35 -16.84 -4.16
C GLU A 107 3.89 -16.69 -3.75
N ILE A 108 3.03 -17.66 -4.06
CA ILE A 108 1.64 -17.65 -3.61
C ILE A 108 1.55 -18.06 -2.15
N ILE A 109 2.34 -19.05 -1.72
CA ILE A 109 2.49 -19.38 -0.29
C ILE A 109 2.98 -18.14 0.46
N GLY A 110 4.06 -17.51 -0.03
CA GLY A 110 4.57 -16.31 0.62
C GLY A 110 3.62 -15.12 0.61
N LEU A 111 2.78 -14.98 -0.43
CA LEU A 111 1.75 -13.94 -0.46
C LEU A 111 0.63 -14.23 0.55
N LYS A 112 0.29 -15.49 0.83
CA LYS A 112 -0.65 -15.85 1.90
C LYS A 112 -0.10 -15.49 3.28
N GLU A 113 1.16 -15.81 3.56
CA GLU A 113 1.81 -15.44 4.82
C GLU A 113 1.85 -13.91 5.03
N LEU A 114 2.09 -13.15 3.95
CA LEU A 114 2.02 -11.70 3.99
C LEU A 114 0.59 -11.21 4.30
N ILE A 115 -0.43 -11.85 3.72
CA ILE A 115 -1.83 -11.53 4.01
C ILE A 115 -2.12 -11.76 5.50
N ILE A 116 -1.75 -12.92 6.05
CA ILE A 116 -1.98 -13.25 7.47
C ILE A 116 -1.31 -12.19 8.37
N THR A 117 -0.07 -11.83 8.07
CA THR A 117 0.66 -10.79 8.80
C THR A 117 -0.08 -9.44 8.75
N ILE A 118 -0.63 -9.07 7.61
CA ILE A 118 -1.41 -7.83 7.46
C ILE A 118 -2.70 -7.86 8.30
N PHE A 119 -3.37 -9.02 8.38
CA PHE A 119 -4.55 -9.18 9.24
C PHE A 119 -4.17 -9.03 10.71
N ARG A 120 -3.10 -9.70 11.18
CA ARG A 120 -2.59 -9.55 12.54
C ARG A 120 -2.26 -8.10 12.86
N TYR A 121 -1.52 -7.43 11.97
CA TYR A 121 -1.18 -6.03 12.11
C TYR A 121 -2.41 -5.13 12.22
N ALA A 122 -3.48 -5.39 11.47
CA ALA A 122 -4.70 -4.61 11.54
C ALA A 122 -5.39 -4.71 12.91
N VAL A 123 -5.43 -5.88 13.53
CA VAL A 123 -6.08 -6.09 14.85
C VAL A 123 -5.41 -5.27 15.95
N THR A 124 -4.15 -4.91 15.77
CA THR A 124 -3.43 -4.06 16.72
C THR A 124 -4.00 -2.63 16.77
N PHE A 125 -4.76 -2.19 15.77
CA PHE A 125 -5.43 -0.89 15.75
C PHE A 125 -6.78 -0.93 16.49
N LYS A 126 -6.78 -1.37 17.75
CA LYS A 126 -7.97 -1.29 18.64
C LYS A 126 -8.40 0.16 18.91
N ALA A 127 -7.46 1.10 18.83
CA ALA A 127 -7.69 2.53 18.94
C ALA A 127 -6.92 3.30 17.86
N VAL A 128 -7.25 4.58 17.70
CA VAL A 128 -6.49 5.49 16.83
C VAL A 128 -5.12 5.74 17.44
N ASN A 129 -4.06 5.33 16.76
CA ASN A 129 -2.68 5.52 17.18
C ASN A 129 -1.81 5.94 15.99
N TYR A 130 -1.47 7.21 15.92
CA TYR A 130 -0.66 7.79 14.85
C TYR A 130 0.82 7.36 14.90
N LEU A 131 1.33 6.90 16.05
CA LEU A 131 2.71 6.41 16.19
C LEU A 131 2.91 5.04 15.55
N ARG A 132 1.85 4.23 15.47
CA ARG A 132 1.84 2.92 14.79
C ARG A 132 1.79 3.00 13.27
N VAL A 133 1.81 4.20 12.69
CA VAL A 133 1.69 4.43 11.24
C VAL A 133 3.08 4.43 10.57
N PRO A 134 3.49 3.37 9.83
CA PRO A 134 4.79 3.33 9.17
C PRO A 134 4.88 4.26 7.97
N SER A 135 3.84 4.30 7.14
CA SER A 135 3.67 5.24 6.04
C SER A 135 2.24 5.20 5.52
N ARG A 136 1.81 6.29 4.87
CA ARG A 136 0.51 6.37 4.19
C ARG A 136 0.29 5.20 3.23
N ALA A 137 1.28 4.89 2.41
CA ALA A 137 1.15 3.86 1.38
C ALA A 137 1.11 2.45 1.98
N THR A 138 1.74 2.26 3.14
CA THR A 138 1.73 0.99 3.86
C THR A 138 0.38 0.72 4.49
N ILE A 139 -0.19 1.70 5.21
CA ILE A 139 -1.54 1.60 5.79
C ILE A 139 -2.59 1.40 4.69
N ASP A 140 -2.56 2.21 3.63
CA ASP A 140 -3.49 2.06 2.50
C ASP A 140 -3.36 0.70 1.82
N THR A 141 -2.16 0.13 1.74
CA THR A 141 -1.94 -1.22 1.21
C THR A 141 -2.57 -2.28 2.10
N ALA A 142 -2.38 -2.20 3.42
CA ALA A 142 -2.98 -3.14 4.36
C ALA A 142 -4.53 -3.09 4.29
N ILE A 143 -5.11 -1.89 4.32
CA ILE A 143 -6.56 -1.67 4.17
C ILE A 143 -7.07 -2.24 2.83
N ALA A 144 -6.38 -1.94 1.73
CA ALA A 144 -6.75 -2.43 0.41
C ALA A 144 -6.75 -3.96 0.35
N MET A 145 -5.71 -4.61 0.89
CA MET A 145 -5.60 -6.07 0.89
C MET A 145 -6.73 -6.72 1.69
N ILE A 146 -7.01 -6.21 2.89
CA ILE A 146 -8.09 -6.70 3.75
C ILE A 146 -9.44 -6.56 3.03
N LEU A 147 -9.80 -5.35 2.60
CA LEU A 147 -11.12 -5.09 2.01
C LEU A 147 -11.35 -5.83 0.68
N ILE A 148 -10.32 -6.00 -0.15
CA ILE A 148 -10.43 -6.81 -1.38
C ILE A 148 -10.77 -8.26 -1.05
N LEU A 149 -10.12 -8.84 -0.03
CA LEU A 149 -10.32 -10.23 0.34
C LEU A 149 -11.70 -10.45 0.95
N ILE A 150 -12.13 -9.58 1.87
CA ILE A 150 -13.35 -9.80 2.66
C ILE A 150 -14.62 -9.20 2.03
N THR A 151 -14.53 -8.30 1.04
CA THR A 151 -15.69 -7.68 0.38
C THR A 151 -15.69 -7.94 -1.12
N ASN A 152 -16.86 -8.00 -1.78
CA ASN A 152 -16.96 -8.16 -3.23
C ASN A 152 -16.60 -6.92 -4.06
N LEU A 153 -15.98 -5.90 -3.45
CA LEU A 153 -15.61 -4.67 -4.13
C LEU A 153 -14.29 -4.81 -4.88
N SER A 154 -14.26 -4.28 -6.10
CA SER A 154 -13.01 -4.09 -6.85
C SER A 154 -12.20 -2.94 -6.25
N PHE A 155 -10.89 -2.93 -6.51
CA PHE A 155 -10.05 -1.81 -6.04
C PHE A 155 -10.57 -0.42 -6.48
N ASN A 156 -11.11 -0.31 -7.70
CA ASN A 156 -11.64 0.95 -8.22
C ASN A 156 -12.89 1.45 -7.47
N GLN A 157 -13.62 0.55 -6.81
CA GLN A 157 -14.74 0.91 -5.94
C GLN A 157 -14.23 1.25 -4.54
N LEU A 158 -13.26 0.48 -4.02
CA LEU A 158 -12.66 0.72 -2.70
C LEU A 158 -12.02 2.11 -2.58
N VAL A 159 -11.35 2.61 -3.61
CA VAL A 159 -10.75 3.97 -3.61
C VAL A 159 -11.78 5.11 -3.56
N LYS A 160 -13.05 4.81 -3.80
CA LYS A 160 -14.15 5.78 -3.72
C LYS A 160 -14.81 5.79 -2.35
N LEU A 161 -14.59 4.77 -1.53
CA LEU A 161 -15.22 4.64 -0.22
C LEU A 161 -14.70 5.71 0.74
N ARG A 162 -15.61 6.16 1.59
CA ARG A 162 -15.37 6.96 2.78
C ARG A 162 -15.59 6.14 4.05
N VAL A 163 -15.17 6.67 5.19
CA VAL A 163 -15.36 6.00 6.50
C VAL A 163 -16.83 5.72 6.78
N ARG A 164 -17.74 6.66 6.48
CA ARG A 164 -19.19 6.42 6.58
C ARG A 164 -19.67 5.19 5.80
N ASP A 165 -19.10 4.94 4.63
CA ASP A 165 -19.52 3.81 3.79
C ASP A 165 -19.13 2.48 4.47
N LEU A 166 -18.00 2.42 5.16
CA LEU A 166 -17.60 1.24 5.94
C LEU A 166 -18.57 0.97 7.10
N LYS A 167 -19.03 2.03 7.78
CA LYS A 167 -20.06 1.96 8.82
C LYS A 167 -21.37 1.44 8.23
N THR A 168 -21.81 1.98 7.09
CA THR A 168 -23.04 1.53 6.41
C THR A 168 -22.95 0.06 5.98
N ILE A 169 -21.81 -0.40 5.46
CA ILE A 169 -21.57 -1.82 5.13
C ILE A 169 -21.59 -2.70 6.39
N ALA A 170 -21.07 -2.21 7.53
CA ALA A 170 -21.11 -2.95 8.80
C ALA A 170 -22.55 -3.26 9.22
N HIS A 171 -23.47 -2.31 9.02
CA HIS A 171 -24.91 -2.44 9.29
C HIS A 171 -25.70 -3.12 8.15
N ASP A 172 -25.02 -3.75 7.18
CA ASP A 172 -25.64 -4.47 6.06
C ASP A 172 -26.56 -3.62 5.16
N ASN A 173 -26.37 -2.29 5.23
CA ASN A 173 -27.10 -1.31 4.44
C ASN A 173 -26.43 -1.10 3.07
N SER A 174 -27.21 -0.63 2.10
CA SER A 174 -26.71 -0.34 0.76
C SER A 174 -25.93 0.97 0.75
N ILE A 175 -24.80 1.00 0.02
CA ILE A 175 -24.00 2.21 -0.18
C ILE A 175 -24.09 2.70 -1.63
N SER A 176 -23.95 4.00 -1.83
CA SER A 176 -23.91 4.59 -3.18
C SER A 176 -22.50 4.46 -3.75
N ILE A 177 -22.35 3.67 -4.83
CA ILE A 177 -21.07 3.51 -5.54
C ILE A 177 -21.25 3.96 -6.98
N THR A 178 -20.33 4.80 -7.46
CA THR A 178 -20.27 5.12 -8.89
C THR A 178 -19.74 3.93 -9.69
N ILE A 179 -20.62 3.30 -10.44
CA ILE A 179 -20.32 2.30 -11.47
C ILE A 179 -20.28 2.95 -12.86
N LYS A 180 -19.98 2.18 -13.92
CA LYS A 180 -19.84 2.73 -15.28
C LYS A 180 -21.10 3.46 -15.79
N SER A 181 -22.28 3.04 -15.32
CA SER A 181 -23.59 3.61 -15.68
C SER A 181 -24.04 4.76 -14.78
N GLY A 182 -23.21 5.23 -13.84
CA GLY A 182 -23.55 6.29 -12.89
C GLY A 182 -23.49 5.84 -11.43
N ASN A 183 -24.11 6.60 -10.54
CA ASN A 183 -24.24 6.23 -9.13
C ASN A 183 -25.33 5.17 -8.97
N SER A 184 -25.02 4.10 -8.23
CA SER A 184 -25.99 3.06 -7.93
C SER A 184 -25.89 2.66 -6.47
N ALA A 185 -27.03 2.43 -5.83
CA ALA A 185 -27.10 1.82 -4.52
C ALA A 185 -26.73 0.33 -4.65
N VAL A 186 -25.68 -0.09 -3.96
CA VAL A 186 -25.16 -1.45 -4.03
C VAL A 186 -25.09 -2.02 -2.62
N LYS A 187 -25.71 -3.19 -2.42
CA LYS A 187 -25.49 -4.00 -1.23
C LYS A 187 -24.16 -4.74 -1.37
N VAL A 188 -23.20 -4.39 -0.52
CA VAL A 188 -21.86 -4.99 -0.53
C VAL A 188 -21.92 -6.39 0.09
N LYS A 189 -21.47 -7.40 -0.64
CA LYS A 189 -21.32 -8.76 -0.08
C LYS A 189 -19.99 -8.82 0.68
N LYS A 190 -20.06 -9.13 1.97
CA LYS A 190 -18.92 -9.27 2.88
C LYS A 190 -18.83 -10.68 3.47
N MET A 191 -17.63 -11.10 3.86
CA MET A 191 -17.41 -12.22 4.77
C MET A 191 -17.66 -11.70 6.19
N ALA A 192 -18.88 -11.84 6.71
CA ALA A 192 -19.32 -11.16 7.93
C ALA A 192 -18.46 -11.51 9.16
N ASN A 193 -18.07 -12.77 9.28
CA ASN A 193 -17.17 -13.30 10.31
C ASN A 193 -15.79 -12.61 10.36
N LEU A 194 -15.24 -12.18 9.23
CA LEU A 194 -14.00 -11.40 9.18
C LEU A 194 -14.27 -9.89 9.22
N TYR A 195 -15.32 -9.43 8.53
CA TYR A 195 -15.59 -8.00 8.40
C TYR A 195 -16.00 -7.36 9.72
N ASN A 196 -16.89 -8.00 10.48
CA ASN A 196 -17.42 -7.44 11.71
C ASN A 196 -16.34 -7.21 12.80
N PRO A 197 -15.39 -8.13 13.07
CA PRO A 197 -14.30 -7.83 14.01
C PRO A 197 -13.28 -6.84 13.45
N LEU A 198 -13.06 -6.81 12.13
CA LEU A 198 -12.02 -5.99 11.52
C LEU A 198 -12.45 -4.57 11.15
N PHE A 199 -13.74 -4.28 10.99
CA PHE A 199 -14.12 -2.96 10.45
C PHE A 199 -13.70 -1.82 11.37
N ILE A 200 -13.83 -1.98 12.70
CA ILE A 200 -13.38 -0.98 13.68
C ILE A 200 -11.87 -0.79 13.55
N CYS A 201 -11.11 -1.89 13.47
CA CYS A 201 -9.68 -1.85 13.27
C CYS A 201 -9.30 -1.11 11.97
N VAL A 202 -9.98 -1.39 10.86
CA VAL A 202 -9.77 -0.71 9.57
C VAL A 202 -10.10 0.78 9.66
N VAL A 203 -11.19 1.15 10.33
CA VAL A 203 -11.54 2.56 10.59
C VAL A 203 -10.43 3.24 11.41
N ASN A 204 -9.96 2.59 12.47
CA ASN A 204 -8.87 3.11 13.29
C ASN A 204 -7.56 3.25 12.51
N MET A 205 -7.24 2.33 11.61
CA MET A 205 -6.10 2.48 10.70
C MET A 205 -6.24 3.72 9.80
N VAL A 206 -7.43 3.95 9.24
CA VAL A 206 -7.72 5.13 8.40
C VAL A 206 -7.53 6.41 9.21
N LEU A 207 -8.12 6.48 10.40
CA LEU A 207 -8.06 7.67 11.26
C LEU A 207 -6.64 7.91 11.79
N SER A 208 -5.93 6.86 12.19
CA SER A 208 -4.53 6.93 12.63
C SER A 208 -3.63 7.51 11.54
N ARG A 209 -3.85 7.07 10.29
CA ARG A 209 -3.14 7.60 9.12
C ARG A 209 -3.42 9.08 8.91
N GLU A 210 -4.67 9.51 9.00
CA GLU A 210 -5.01 10.93 8.83
C GLU A 210 -4.43 11.78 9.95
N GLU A 211 -4.48 11.33 11.20
CA GLU A 211 -3.89 12.04 12.32
C GLU A 211 -2.37 12.16 12.19
N PHE A 212 -1.71 11.07 11.79
CA PHE A 212 -0.28 11.08 11.46
C PHE A 212 0.03 12.10 10.36
N MET A 213 -0.81 12.19 9.32
CA MET A 213 -0.62 13.16 8.23
C MET A 213 -0.84 14.61 8.69
N LYS A 214 -1.87 14.87 9.51
CA LYS A 214 -2.18 16.20 10.06
C LYS A 214 -1.03 16.70 10.92
N ARG A 215 -0.56 15.90 11.88
CA ARG A 215 0.54 16.28 12.79
C ARG A 215 1.87 16.52 12.07
N ASN A 216 2.23 15.68 11.12
CA ASN A 216 3.45 15.88 10.32
C ASN A 216 3.37 17.11 9.41
N PHE A 217 2.18 17.49 8.97
CA PHE A 217 1.99 18.67 8.12
C PHE A 217 2.03 19.97 8.94
N ILE A 218 1.49 19.96 10.15
CA ILE A 218 1.47 21.13 11.05
C ILE A 218 2.86 21.38 11.65
N ASN A 219 3.60 20.33 12.01
CA ASN A 219 4.79 20.48 12.83
C ASN A 219 6.12 20.67 12.07
N ASN A 220 6.20 20.52 10.74
CA ASN A 220 7.48 20.54 10.00
C ASN A 220 8.60 19.65 10.62
N VAL A 221 8.23 18.69 11.49
CA VAL A 221 9.18 17.90 12.25
C VAL A 221 9.75 16.82 11.33
N ASP A 222 11.08 16.79 11.24
CA ASP A 222 11.87 15.66 10.78
C ASP A 222 11.58 14.45 11.67
N VAL A 223 10.46 13.76 11.44
CA VAL A 223 10.19 12.48 12.07
C VAL A 223 11.17 11.49 11.47
N LYS A 224 12.32 11.34 12.13
CA LYS A 224 13.18 10.16 12.00
C LYS A 224 12.29 8.95 12.25
N TYR A 225 11.91 8.31 11.16
CA TYR A 225 11.15 7.06 11.06
C TYR A 225 10.99 6.32 12.40
N ASN A 226 9.84 6.45 13.05
CA ASN A 226 9.37 5.40 13.95
C ASN A 226 9.17 4.16 13.06
N ARG A 227 10.17 3.28 13.06
CA ARG A 227 10.17 2.03 12.30
C ARG A 227 9.26 1.03 13.00
N VAL A 228 7.95 1.28 13.00
CA VAL A 228 6.99 0.21 13.26
C VAL A 228 7.00 -0.67 12.01
N ASN A 229 7.88 -1.67 12.02
CA ASN A 229 7.94 -2.67 10.98
C ASN A 229 6.71 -3.56 11.18
N ILE A 230 5.89 -3.75 10.14
CA ILE A 230 4.72 -4.66 10.17
C ILE A 230 5.10 -6.10 10.58
N TYR A 231 6.39 -6.42 10.58
CA TYR A 231 6.96 -7.75 10.79
C TYR A 231 7.54 -8.00 12.18
N ASP A 232 7.75 -6.95 12.97
CA ASP A 232 8.39 -7.04 14.30
C ASP A 232 7.34 -7.00 15.42
N TYR A 233 6.12 -7.48 15.15
CA TYR A 233 5.02 -7.44 16.12
C TYR A 233 5.09 -8.67 17.04
N ASN A 234 5.75 -8.52 18.18
CA ASN A 234 5.62 -9.39 19.35
C ASN A 234 4.83 -8.62 20.44
N ASP A 235 3.90 -9.29 21.10
CA ASP A 235 2.78 -8.73 21.90
C ASP A 235 3.16 -8.07 23.25
N GLU A 236 4.21 -7.26 23.35
CA GLU A 236 4.69 -6.79 24.67
C GLU A 236 4.80 -5.26 24.90
N ASP A 237 4.27 -4.41 24.01
CA ASP A 237 4.26 -2.97 24.29
C ASP A 237 2.87 -2.49 24.76
N GLU A 238 2.71 -2.41 26.08
CA GLU A 238 1.65 -1.64 26.76
C GLU A 238 1.73 -0.16 26.31
N ASP A 239 0.86 0.19 25.38
CA ASP A 239 0.90 1.46 24.68
C ASP A 239 0.22 2.56 25.51
N TYR A 240 1.03 3.38 26.19
CA TYR A 240 0.64 4.65 26.79
C TYR A 240 0.33 5.66 25.68
N CYS A 241 -0.82 5.49 25.02
CA CYS A 241 -1.31 6.40 23.99
C CYS A 241 -2.74 6.80 24.31
N ASP A 242 -3.01 8.11 24.36
CA ASP A 242 -4.35 8.68 24.45
C ASP A 242 -5.25 8.04 23.39
N ARG A 243 -6.12 7.12 23.84
CA ARG A 243 -7.10 6.45 23.00
C ARG A 243 -8.06 7.52 22.51
N ILE A 244 -7.84 8.05 21.31
CA ILE A 244 -8.80 8.98 20.70
C ILE A 244 -10.09 8.18 20.46
N ASN A 245 -11.14 8.53 21.18
CA ASN A 245 -12.42 7.83 21.13
C ASN A 245 -13.06 8.01 19.75
N VAL A 246 -13.19 6.89 19.03
CA VAL A 246 -13.74 6.81 17.66
C VAL A 246 -15.17 7.35 17.60
N ASN A 247 -15.89 7.31 18.72
CA ASN A 247 -17.26 7.83 18.82
C ASN A 247 -17.36 9.37 18.82
N LYS A 248 -16.22 10.10 18.77
CA LYS A 248 -16.18 11.57 18.74
C LYS A 248 -15.57 12.18 17.47
N ILE A 249 -15.17 11.36 16.49
CA ILE A 249 -14.66 11.88 15.21
C ILE A 249 -15.82 11.92 14.22
N ASP A 250 -16.42 13.09 14.03
CA ASP A 250 -17.46 13.38 13.03
C ASP A 250 -16.93 13.42 11.58
N ASP A 251 -15.65 13.07 11.34
CA ASP A 251 -15.01 13.17 10.03
C ASP A 251 -15.30 11.92 9.16
N ASP A 252 -16.58 11.71 8.91
CA ASP A 252 -17.14 10.58 8.18
C ASP A 252 -16.86 10.63 6.66
N ASP A 253 -16.40 11.79 6.14
CA ASP A 253 -15.99 11.98 4.75
C ASP A 253 -14.49 11.67 4.50
N VAL A 254 -13.76 11.06 5.43
CA VAL A 254 -12.37 10.62 5.16
C VAL A 254 -12.34 9.47 4.15
N ARG A 255 -11.46 9.54 3.13
CA ARG A 255 -11.28 8.43 2.15
C ARG A 255 -10.66 7.21 2.83
N VAL A 256 -11.21 6.03 2.56
CA VAL A 256 -10.68 4.76 3.07
C VAL A 256 -9.31 4.48 2.46
N ILE A 257 -9.18 4.57 1.13
CA ILE A 257 -7.92 4.43 0.40
C ILE A 257 -7.64 5.72 -0.35
N SER A 258 -6.45 6.26 -0.17
CA SER A 258 -6.01 7.51 -0.79
C SER A 258 -4.90 7.32 -1.83
N CYS A 259 -4.19 6.20 -1.78
CA CYS A 259 -3.13 5.86 -2.71
C CYS A 259 -3.65 5.29 -4.03
N LYS A 260 -2.97 5.64 -5.14
CA LYS A 260 -3.23 5.05 -6.47
C LYS A 260 -2.82 3.56 -6.50
N LYS A 261 -3.47 2.78 -7.37
CA LYS A 261 -3.21 1.33 -7.57
C LYS A 261 -1.72 1.00 -7.74
N ASP A 262 -0.99 1.80 -8.52
CA ASP A 262 0.44 1.59 -8.74
C ASP A 262 1.29 1.75 -7.47
N SER A 263 0.92 2.68 -6.58
CA SER A 263 1.58 2.86 -5.29
C SER A 263 1.35 1.64 -4.42
N ILE A 264 0.10 1.15 -4.36
CA ILE A 264 -0.28 -0.04 -3.61
C ILE A 264 0.48 -1.28 -4.12
N ASN A 265 0.49 -1.52 -5.43
CA ASN A 265 1.19 -2.66 -6.03
C ASN A 265 2.70 -2.63 -5.76
N LYS A 266 3.33 -1.44 -5.80
CA LYS A 266 4.73 -1.27 -5.43
C LYS A 266 4.96 -1.61 -3.96
N THR A 267 4.11 -1.11 -3.06
CA THR A 267 4.19 -1.42 -1.64
C THR A 267 3.99 -2.91 -1.36
N ILE A 268 3.03 -3.59 -2.01
CA ILE A 268 2.86 -5.05 -1.90
C ILE A 268 4.15 -5.77 -2.27
N HIS A 269 4.78 -5.37 -3.38
CA HIS A 269 6.04 -5.96 -3.81
C HIS A 269 7.16 -5.69 -2.80
N GLU A 270 7.31 -4.46 -2.30
CA GLU A 270 8.30 -4.10 -1.28
C GLU A 270 8.10 -4.87 0.03
N LEU A 271 6.85 -4.98 0.48
CA LEU A 271 6.49 -5.74 1.67
C LEU A 271 6.85 -7.21 1.50
N TYR A 272 6.44 -7.83 0.40
CA TYR A 272 6.78 -9.22 0.08
C TYR A 272 8.30 -9.44 0.06
N MET A 273 9.05 -8.57 -0.63
CA MET A 273 10.51 -8.67 -0.73
C MET A 273 11.19 -8.63 0.64
N ARG A 274 10.68 -7.78 1.54
CA ARG A 274 11.21 -7.63 2.90
C ARG A 274 10.92 -8.87 3.74
N PHE A 275 9.69 -9.37 3.70
CA PHE A 275 9.27 -10.54 4.47
C PHE A 275 10.02 -11.81 4.02
N HIS A 276 10.10 -12.02 2.71
CA HIS A 276 10.66 -13.26 2.13
C HIS A 276 12.15 -13.20 1.80
N LYS A 277 12.78 -12.02 1.96
CA LYS A 277 14.18 -11.74 1.56
C LYS A 277 14.52 -12.16 0.12
N LYS A 278 13.51 -12.34 -0.74
CA LYS A 278 13.65 -12.90 -2.09
C LYS A 278 12.83 -12.10 -3.10
N LYS A 279 13.39 -11.99 -4.32
CA LYS A 279 12.68 -11.39 -5.45
C LYS A 279 11.59 -12.28 -6.00
N SER A 280 10.36 -11.77 -5.94
CA SER A 280 9.23 -12.43 -6.60
C SER A 280 9.47 -12.50 -8.10
N THR A 281 9.31 -13.71 -8.65
CA THR A 281 9.41 -13.98 -10.09
C THR A 281 8.12 -13.61 -10.84
N ILE A 282 7.01 -13.47 -10.11
CA ILE A 282 5.68 -13.16 -10.64
C ILE A 282 5.27 -11.71 -10.34
N SER A 283 4.23 -11.25 -11.04
CA SER A 283 3.63 -9.95 -10.71
C SER A 283 2.77 -10.02 -9.46
N LEU A 284 3.31 -9.56 -8.34
CA LEU A 284 2.55 -9.35 -7.12
C LEU A 284 1.76 -8.04 -7.22
N GLY A 285 0.51 -8.06 -6.78
CA GLY A 285 -0.34 -6.88 -6.74
C GLY A 285 -1.81 -7.20 -6.55
N ILE A 286 -2.62 -6.15 -6.49
CA ILE A 286 -4.08 -6.19 -6.28
C ILE A 286 -4.76 -7.20 -7.21
N THR A 287 -4.41 -7.23 -8.50
CA THR A 287 -5.05 -8.13 -9.46
C THR A 287 -4.81 -9.61 -9.12
N LEU A 288 -3.63 -9.95 -8.59
CA LEU A 288 -3.35 -11.31 -8.15
C LEU A 288 -4.13 -11.66 -6.88
N ILE A 289 -4.23 -10.72 -5.94
CA ILE A 289 -5.02 -10.87 -4.70
C ILE A 289 -6.52 -11.04 -5.02
N GLU A 290 -7.05 -10.26 -5.95
CA GLU A 290 -8.43 -10.40 -6.45
C GLU A 290 -8.68 -11.78 -7.09
N LYS A 291 -7.70 -12.31 -7.83
CA LYS A 291 -7.77 -13.68 -8.37
C LYS A 291 -7.72 -14.72 -7.25
N MET A 292 -6.82 -14.55 -6.28
CA MET A 292 -6.65 -15.42 -5.13
C MET A 292 -7.92 -15.57 -4.30
N LYS A 293 -8.69 -14.49 -4.12
CA LYS A 293 -10.00 -14.52 -3.46
C LYS A 293 -10.96 -15.58 -4.03
N LYS A 294 -10.90 -15.82 -5.34
CA LYS A 294 -11.79 -16.77 -6.03
C LYS A 294 -11.38 -18.23 -5.81
N ILE A 295 -10.23 -18.48 -5.19
CA ILE A 295 -9.67 -19.80 -5.03
C ILE A 295 -10.17 -20.41 -3.71
N LYS A 296 -10.82 -21.57 -3.78
CA LYS A 296 -11.47 -22.25 -2.65
C LYS A 296 -10.52 -22.45 -1.46
N LYS A 297 -9.29 -22.92 -1.71
CA LYS A 297 -8.25 -23.16 -0.68
C LYS A 297 -7.84 -21.92 0.12
N ILE A 298 -7.95 -20.71 -0.44
CA ILE A 298 -7.64 -19.47 0.29
C ILE A 298 -8.77 -19.08 1.23
N LYS A 299 -10.02 -19.41 0.90
CA LYS A 299 -11.11 -19.26 1.85
C LYS A 299 -10.88 -20.16 3.06
N ASP A 300 -10.42 -21.39 2.83
CA ASP A 300 -10.10 -22.33 3.90
C ASP A 300 -8.92 -21.84 4.77
N ASP A 301 -7.85 -21.31 4.17
CA ASP A 301 -6.73 -20.72 4.93
C ASP A 301 -7.13 -19.42 5.68
N LEU A 302 -8.11 -18.67 5.15
CA LEU A 302 -8.70 -17.52 5.85
C LEU A 302 -9.57 -17.96 7.02
N ILE A 303 -10.14 -19.16 7.02
CA ILE A 303 -10.82 -19.75 8.20
C ILE A 303 -9.82 -19.99 9.35
N ASP A 304 -8.58 -20.37 9.06
CA ASP A 304 -7.55 -20.42 10.12
C ASP A 304 -7.16 -19.02 10.62
N THR A 305 -7.30 -17.99 9.78
CA THR A 305 -7.22 -16.59 10.23
C THR A 305 -8.43 -16.22 11.09
N GLU A 306 -9.63 -16.78 10.84
CA GLU A 306 -10.81 -16.61 11.69
C GLU A 306 -10.57 -17.16 13.10
N LYS A 307 -9.89 -18.31 13.25
CA LYS A 307 -9.46 -18.84 14.55
C LYS A 307 -8.46 -17.93 15.26
N ILE A 308 -7.50 -17.36 14.52
CA ILE A 308 -6.55 -16.39 15.08
C ILE A 308 -7.25 -15.12 15.54
N LEU A 309 -8.28 -14.68 14.81
CA LEU A 309 -9.05 -13.48 15.15
C LEU A 309 -10.03 -13.73 16.30
N SER A 310 -10.63 -14.92 16.43
CA SER A 310 -11.50 -15.27 17.55
C SER A 310 -10.76 -15.35 18.89
N LEU A 311 -9.50 -15.81 18.86
CA LEU A 311 -8.62 -15.79 20.04
C LEU A 311 -8.27 -14.35 20.51
N LEU A 312 -8.36 -13.36 19.61
CA LEU A 312 -8.12 -11.95 19.93
C LEU A 312 -9.36 -11.22 20.48
N SER A 313 -10.56 -11.79 20.31
CA SER A 313 -11.81 -11.31 20.92
C SER A 313 -12.02 -11.83 22.35
N GLU A 314 -11.60 -13.05 22.66
CA GLU A 314 -11.80 -13.68 23.98
C GLU A 314 -10.95 -13.05 25.11
N THR A 315 -9.99 -12.19 24.79
CA THR A 315 -9.14 -11.50 25.78
C THR A 315 -9.69 -10.16 26.28
N ASN A 316 -10.88 -9.71 25.85
CA ASN A 316 -11.47 -8.46 26.32
C ASN A 316 -12.76 -8.62 27.16
N ASP A 317 -13.38 -9.81 27.22
CA ASP A 317 -14.65 -9.98 27.94
C ASP A 317 -14.46 -10.30 29.45
N ASP A 318 -13.27 -10.69 29.89
CA ASP A 318 -13.02 -11.08 31.30
C ASP A 318 -12.60 -9.93 32.24
N LYS A 319 -12.74 -8.66 31.84
CA LYS A 319 -12.37 -7.51 32.70
C LYS A 319 -13.45 -6.45 32.95
N GLU A 320 -14.64 -6.57 32.38
CA GLU A 320 -15.75 -5.63 32.67
C GLU A 320 -16.79 -6.14 33.68
N GLU A 321 -16.66 -7.37 34.20
CA GLU A 321 -17.60 -7.90 35.22
C GLU A 321 -17.14 -7.77 36.69
N SER A 322 -15.99 -7.16 37.00
CA SER A 322 -15.51 -7.07 38.40
C SER A 322 -15.54 -5.67 39.04
N GLU A 323 -16.08 -4.65 38.38
CA GLU A 323 -16.24 -3.30 38.99
C GLU A 323 -17.71 -2.82 39.12
N SER A 324 -18.67 -3.74 39.15
CA SER A 324 -20.10 -3.42 39.43
C SER A 324 -20.68 -4.00 40.72
N SER A 325 -19.85 -4.44 41.67
CA SER A 325 -20.31 -4.82 43.01
C SER A 325 -19.49 -4.13 44.11
N ASN A 326 -19.70 -2.83 44.29
CA ASN A 326 -19.62 -2.19 45.60
C ASN A 326 -20.28 -0.81 45.54
N ALA A 327 -21.60 -0.82 45.40
CA ALA A 327 -22.46 0.26 45.81
C ALA A 327 -23.69 -0.37 46.50
N MET A 328 -23.95 0.07 47.73
CA MET A 328 -25.05 -0.32 48.65
C MET A 328 -24.86 -1.68 49.35
N ASP A 329 -24.90 -1.82 50.68
CA ASP A 329 -25.37 -0.96 51.79
C ASP A 329 -24.77 -1.46 53.14
N ILE A 330 -24.82 -0.58 54.14
CA ILE A 330 -24.59 -0.70 55.61
C ILE A 330 -23.19 -0.36 56.12
#